data_AF-A0A382ZPT4-F1
#
_entry.id   AF-A0A382ZPT4-F1
#
_cell.length_a   1.000
_cell.length_b   1.000
_cell.length_c   1.000
_cell.angle_alpha   90.00
_cell.angle_beta   90.00
_cell.angle_gamma   90.00
#
_symmetry.space_group_name_H-M   'P 1'
#
loop_
_entity.id
_entity.type
_entity.pdbx_description
1 polymer ?
#
loop_
_entity_poly.entity_id
_entity_poly.type
_entity_poly.pdbx_seq_one_letter_code
_entity_poly.pdbx_strand_id
1 'polypeptide(L)'
;MSNKRNAIVAWLSVMMLNPAVGAEQLTLDGALSIAFDRSPIIRVARHSLEISRRNLLAQRSALKSKFSLILTPYEFTKDRIFSDLVSAYNTQEQTHLGGRLSIQQPVELTDGSLTLVQSLDWREASSSFADSGAQRTYSNSLFLRYSQPLFTYNRTRLNLKSLELDLENAQLNFAVQKL
;
A
#
# COMPACT_ATOMS: atom_id res chain seq x y z
N MET A 1 -6.97 69.40 33.35
CA MET A 1 -7.66 68.18 32.87
C MET A 1 -8.42 68.36 31.55
N SER A 2 -7.90 69.15 30.58
CA SER A 2 -8.63 69.45 29.32
C SER A 2 -8.13 68.67 28.08
N ASN A 3 -6.82 68.37 27.99
CA ASN A 3 -6.24 67.78 26.75
C ASN A 3 -6.57 66.29 26.50
N LYS A 4 -7.01 65.54 27.51
CA LYS A 4 -7.37 64.12 27.32
C LYS A 4 -8.73 63.93 26.64
N ARG A 5 -9.66 64.88 26.78
CA ARG A 5 -10.99 64.81 26.15
C ARG A 5 -10.94 65.07 24.65
N ASN A 6 -10.12 66.01 24.20
CA ASN A 6 -9.98 66.32 22.77
C ASN A 6 -9.26 65.20 22.00
N ALA A 7 -8.32 64.49 22.65
CA ALA A 7 -7.66 63.32 22.07
C ALA A 7 -8.64 62.15 21.85
N ILE A 8 -9.60 61.94 22.75
CA ILE A 8 -10.62 60.89 22.62
C ILE A 8 -11.62 61.23 21.50
N VAL A 9 -12.03 62.50 21.38
CA VAL A 9 -12.92 62.95 20.30
C VAL A 9 -12.23 62.84 18.93
N ALA A 10 -10.93 63.16 18.84
CA ALA A 10 -10.14 62.97 17.63
C ALA A 10 -9.92 61.48 17.29
N TRP A 11 -9.84 60.60 18.29
CA TRP A 11 -9.77 59.14 18.07
C TRP A 11 -11.11 58.58 17.56
N LEU A 12 -12.23 59.07 18.08
CA LEU A 12 -13.56 58.67 17.65
C LEU A 12 -13.90 59.14 16.22
N SER A 13 -13.42 60.32 15.81
CA SER A 13 -13.62 60.81 14.44
C SER A 13 -12.77 60.05 13.41
N VAL A 14 -11.59 59.54 13.79
CA VAL A 14 -10.75 58.70 12.92
C VAL A 14 -11.36 57.30 12.72
N MET A 15 -12.06 56.74 13.71
CA MET A 15 -12.79 55.47 13.53
C MET A 15 -14.01 55.59 12.60
N MET A 16 -14.63 56.77 12.49
CA MET A 16 -15.78 57.04 11.62
C MET A 16 -15.40 57.28 10.14
N LEU A 17 -14.09 57.42 9.83
CA LEU A 17 -13.59 57.63 8.47
C LEU A 17 -13.10 56.36 7.76
N ASN A 18 -13.28 55.17 8.36
CA ASN A 18 -13.08 53.95 7.60
C ASN A 18 -14.20 53.82 6.56
N PRO A 19 -13.89 53.74 5.25
CA PRO A 19 -14.91 53.41 4.27
C PRO A 19 -15.53 52.09 4.71
N ALA A 20 -16.85 52.09 4.88
CA ALA A 20 -17.61 50.87 5.08
C ALA A 20 -17.15 49.89 4.00
N VAL A 21 -16.54 48.77 4.41
CA VAL A 21 -16.21 47.66 3.51
C VAL A 21 -17.55 47.26 2.90
N GLY A 22 -17.77 47.70 1.66
CA GLY A 22 -19.02 47.50 0.96
C GLY A 22 -19.32 46.01 0.94
N ALA A 23 -20.56 45.65 1.27
CA ALA A 23 -21.05 44.32 0.98
C ALA A 23 -20.86 44.08 -0.52
N GLU A 24 -19.85 43.28 -0.85
CA GLU A 24 -19.56 42.87 -2.21
C GLU A 24 -20.85 42.25 -2.76
N GLN A 25 -21.39 42.84 -3.84
CA GLN A 25 -22.56 42.27 -4.50
C GLN A 25 -22.16 40.89 -5.03
N LEU A 26 -22.51 39.87 -4.26
CA LEU A 26 -22.25 38.49 -4.60
C LEU A 26 -23.05 38.17 -5.87
N THR A 27 -22.38 38.18 -7.01
CA THR A 27 -22.95 37.66 -8.25
C THR A 27 -23.28 36.17 -8.03
N LEU A 28 -24.28 35.64 -8.74
CA LEU A 28 -24.67 34.23 -8.60
C LEU A 28 -23.45 33.29 -8.75
N ASP A 29 -22.55 33.61 -9.68
CA ASP A 29 -21.29 32.87 -9.89
C ASP A 29 -20.30 33.03 -8.72
N GLY A 30 -20.22 34.22 -8.12
CA GLY A 30 -19.44 34.47 -6.89
C GLY A 30 -19.98 33.69 -5.69
N ALA A 31 -21.31 33.61 -5.54
CA ALA A 31 -21.97 32.83 -4.50
C ALA A 31 -21.76 31.32 -4.70
N LEU A 32 -21.90 30.84 -5.95
CA LEU A 32 -21.68 29.44 -6.30
C LEU A 32 -20.24 29.00 -6.07
N SER A 33 -19.25 29.80 -6.50
CA SER A 33 -17.82 29.47 -6.30
C SER A 33 -17.45 29.38 -4.82
N ILE A 34 -17.92 30.32 -3.99
CA ILE A 34 -17.72 30.27 -2.53
C ILE A 34 -18.42 29.05 -1.94
N ALA A 35 -19.62 28.71 -2.40
CA ALA A 35 -20.35 27.52 -1.96
C ALA A 35 -19.64 26.21 -2.40
N PHE A 36 -19.07 26.14 -3.61
CA PHE A 36 -18.32 24.98 -4.09
C PHE A 36 -17.07 24.68 -3.25
N ASP A 37 -16.40 25.74 -2.79
CA ASP A 37 -15.20 25.62 -1.99
C ASP A 37 -15.50 25.38 -0.51
N ARG A 38 -16.53 26.05 0.03
CA ARG A 38 -16.84 26.04 1.47
C ARG A 38 -17.93 25.05 1.89
N SER A 39 -18.72 24.50 0.96
CA SER A 39 -19.80 23.56 1.29
C SER A 39 -19.27 22.24 1.85
N PRO A 40 -19.65 21.85 3.08
CA PRO A 40 -19.29 20.56 3.65
C PRO A 40 -19.81 19.39 2.81
N ILE A 41 -20.99 19.53 2.21
CA ILE A 41 -21.66 18.46 1.45
C ILE A 41 -20.84 18.12 0.20
N ILE A 42 -20.46 19.15 -0.58
CA ILE A 42 -19.67 19.00 -1.82
C ILE A 42 -18.27 18.46 -1.50
N ARG A 43 -17.66 18.89 -0.39
CA ARG A 43 -16.39 18.32 0.09
C ARG A 43 -16.52 16.83 0.39
N VAL A 44 -17.58 16.41 1.08
CA VAL A 44 -17.82 15.00 1.41
C VAL A 44 -18.02 14.18 0.14
N ALA A 45 -18.84 14.63 -0.81
CA ALA A 45 -19.00 13.89 -2.08
C ALA A 45 -17.71 13.81 -2.89
N ARG A 46 -16.91 14.88 -2.91
CA ARG A 46 -15.59 14.87 -3.55
C ARG A 46 -14.66 13.83 -2.92
N HIS A 47 -14.63 13.75 -1.60
CA HIS A 47 -13.86 12.73 -0.89
C HIS A 47 -14.37 11.32 -1.18
N SER A 48 -15.69 11.10 -1.17
CA SER A 48 -16.31 9.82 -1.49
C SER A 48 -15.97 9.35 -2.91
N LEU A 49 -16.02 10.26 -3.89
CA LEU A 49 -15.63 10.00 -5.27
C LEU A 49 -14.16 9.56 -5.35
N GLU A 50 -13.27 10.27 -4.67
CA GLU A 50 -11.85 9.95 -4.67
C GLU A 50 -11.55 8.62 -3.97
N ILE A 51 -12.23 8.32 -2.87
CA ILE A 51 -12.13 7.02 -2.18
C ILE A 51 -12.53 5.90 -3.13
N SER A 52 -13.70 6.01 -3.77
CA SER A 52 -14.19 4.98 -4.70
C SER A 52 -13.23 4.77 -5.86
N ARG A 53 -12.69 5.86 -6.44
CA ARG A 53 -11.67 5.79 -7.50
C ARG A 53 -10.41 5.07 -7.03
N ARG A 54 -9.93 5.37 -5.83
CA ARG A 54 -8.74 4.72 -5.26
C ARG A 54 -8.98 3.24 -4.96
N ASN A 55 -10.16 2.87 -4.50
CA ASN A 55 -10.51 1.47 -4.26
C ASN A 55 -10.48 0.66 -5.56
N LEU A 56 -11.07 1.18 -6.64
CA LEU A 56 -11.01 0.54 -7.96
C LEU A 56 -9.57 0.42 -8.46
N LEU A 57 -8.76 1.48 -8.32
CA LEU A 57 -7.35 1.46 -8.71
C LEU A 57 -6.54 0.45 -7.89
N ALA A 58 -6.80 0.35 -6.58
CA ALA A 58 -6.15 -0.62 -5.70
C ALA A 58 -6.51 -2.05 -6.11
N GLN A 59 -7.78 -2.33 -6.40
CA GLN A 59 -8.21 -3.64 -6.86
C GLN A 59 -7.58 -4.01 -8.20
N ARG A 60 -7.56 -3.10 -9.18
CA ARG A 60 -6.87 -3.31 -10.46
C ARG A 60 -5.36 -3.52 -10.28
N SER A 61 -4.74 -2.82 -9.34
CA SER A 61 -3.32 -3.00 -9.01
C SER A 61 -3.05 -4.34 -8.34
N ALA A 62 -3.99 -4.85 -7.54
CA ALA A 62 -3.88 -6.16 -6.90
C ALA A 62 -3.88 -7.33 -7.90
N LEU A 63 -4.40 -7.12 -9.12
CA LEU A 63 -4.38 -8.09 -10.22
C LEU A 63 -3.08 -8.10 -11.01
N LYS A 64 -2.18 -7.15 -10.75
CA LYS A 64 -0.84 -7.16 -11.34
C LYS A 64 0.03 -8.21 -10.67
N SER A 65 1.15 -8.51 -11.32
CA SER A 65 2.15 -9.45 -10.80
C SER A 65 2.78 -8.91 -9.51
N LYS A 66 2.77 -9.73 -8.46
CA LYS A 66 3.40 -9.49 -7.18
C LYS A 66 4.75 -10.20 -7.15
N PHE A 67 5.82 -9.44 -6.89
CA PHE A 67 7.18 -9.95 -6.80
C PHE A 67 7.59 -10.02 -5.33
N SER A 68 8.12 -11.16 -4.91
CA SER A 68 8.68 -11.38 -3.58
C SER A 68 10.05 -12.02 -3.73
N LEU A 69 11.05 -11.40 -3.11
CA LEU A 69 12.41 -11.92 -3.04
C LEU A 69 12.78 -12.07 -1.56
N ILE A 70 13.06 -13.29 -1.16
CA ILE A 70 13.57 -13.62 0.15
C ILE A 70 15.01 -14.08 -0.05
N LEU A 71 15.94 -13.45 0.65
CA LEU A 71 17.36 -13.81 0.60
C LEU A 71 17.77 -14.33 1.97
N THR A 72 18.46 -15.46 1.96
CA THR A 72 19.19 -15.95 3.12
C THR A 72 20.65 -15.61 2.87
N PRO A 73 21.18 -14.54 3.50
CA PRO A 73 22.57 -14.16 3.32
C PRO A 73 23.49 -15.23 3.90
N TYR A 74 24.80 -15.00 3.86
CA TYR A 74 25.78 -15.90 4.45
C TYR A 74 25.48 -16.17 5.93
N GLU A 75 25.05 -17.39 6.23
CA GLU A 75 24.79 -17.89 7.57
C GLU A 75 25.85 -18.92 7.90
N PHE A 76 26.57 -18.73 9.01
CA PHE A 76 27.58 -19.66 9.49
C PHE A 76 27.26 -20.08 10.92
N THR A 77 27.26 -21.38 11.16
CA THR A 77 27.03 -21.98 12.48
C THR A 77 28.13 -22.99 12.77
N LYS A 78 28.65 -22.97 13.99
CA LYS A 78 29.67 -23.91 14.46
C LYS A 78 29.31 -24.39 15.85
N ASP A 79 28.92 -25.65 15.94
CA ASP A 79 28.48 -26.28 17.18
C ASP A 79 29.35 -27.47 17.52
N ARG A 80 29.63 -27.65 18.82
CA ARG A 80 30.33 -28.82 19.35
C ARG A 80 29.37 -29.65 20.18
N ILE A 81 28.97 -30.81 19.65
CA ILE A 81 27.94 -31.67 20.22
C ILE A 81 28.58 -33.01 20.61
N PHE A 82 28.34 -33.49 21.83
CA PHE A 82 28.75 -34.83 22.23
C PHE A 82 27.90 -35.86 21.47
N SER A 83 28.53 -36.78 20.77
CA SER A 83 27.85 -37.83 20.01
C SER A 83 27.95 -39.16 20.75
N ASP A 84 26.82 -39.67 21.24
CA ASP A 84 26.76 -40.97 21.94
C ASP A 84 27.18 -42.13 21.03
N LEU A 85 26.86 -42.05 19.73
CA LEU A 85 27.22 -43.06 18.72
C LEU A 85 28.73 -43.30 18.66
N VAL A 86 29.52 -42.25 18.85
CA VAL A 86 30.99 -42.28 18.76
C VAL A 86 31.65 -42.05 20.12
N SER A 87 30.86 -41.82 21.18
CA SER A 87 31.31 -41.45 22.53
C SER A 87 32.37 -40.34 22.54
N ALA A 88 32.24 -39.37 21.63
CA ALA A 88 33.21 -38.30 21.42
C ALA A 88 32.51 -36.99 21.02
N TYR A 89 33.17 -35.87 21.27
CA TYR A 89 32.69 -34.57 20.81
C TYR A 89 32.88 -34.42 19.30
N ASN A 90 31.78 -34.14 18.59
CA ASN A 90 31.79 -33.81 17.18
C ASN A 90 31.56 -32.31 16.98
N THR A 91 32.48 -31.64 16.30
CA THR A 91 32.32 -30.26 15.85
C THR A 91 31.69 -30.26 14.47
N GLN A 92 30.55 -29.59 14.32
CA GLN A 92 29.82 -29.44 13.07
C GLN A 92 29.89 -27.99 12.63
N GLU A 93 30.28 -27.75 11.39
CA GLU A 93 30.26 -26.41 10.80
C GLU A 93 29.26 -26.43 9.64
N GLN A 94 28.34 -25.48 9.64
CA GLN A 94 27.34 -25.33 8.58
C GLN A 94 27.41 -23.91 8.04
N THR A 95 27.55 -23.80 6.73
CA THR A 95 27.40 -22.55 5.99
C THR A 95 26.19 -22.66 5.08
N HIS A 96 25.34 -21.65 5.07
CA HIS A 96 24.18 -21.58 4.19
C HIS A 96 24.12 -20.22 3.50
N LEU A 97 23.77 -20.24 2.21
CA LEU A 97 23.43 -19.06 1.43
C LEU A 97 22.28 -19.45 0.50
N GLY A 98 21.28 -18.61 0.37
CA GLY A 98 20.12 -18.96 -0.44
C GLY A 98 19.29 -17.76 -0.86
N GLY A 99 18.36 -18.02 -1.75
CA GLY A 99 17.45 -17.02 -2.29
C GLY A 99 16.23 -17.66 -2.90
N ARG A 100 15.08 -17.07 -2.65
CA ARG A 100 13.79 -17.48 -3.21
C ARG A 100 13.12 -16.28 -3.87
N LEU A 101 12.96 -16.36 -5.18
CA LEU A 101 12.15 -15.44 -5.97
C LEU A 101 10.79 -16.08 -6.23
N SER A 102 9.71 -15.34 -5.90
CA SER A 102 8.33 -15.74 -6.16
C SER A 102 7.60 -14.63 -6.90
N ILE A 103 7.02 -14.96 -8.04
CA ILE A 103 6.20 -14.05 -8.86
C ILE A 103 4.79 -14.62 -8.91
N GLN A 104 3.80 -13.90 -8.37
CA GLN A 104 2.41 -14.34 -8.34
C GLN A 104 1.54 -13.35 -9.10
N GLN A 105 0.79 -13.82 -10.10
CA GLN A 105 -0.12 -13.01 -10.91
C GLN A 105 -1.54 -13.61 -10.87
N PRO A 106 -2.52 -12.89 -10.31
CA PRO A 106 -3.92 -13.24 -10.45
C PRO A 106 -4.39 -13.09 -11.91
N VAL A 107 -5.31 -13.96 -12.34
CA VAL A 107 -5.91 -13.94 -13.68
C VAL A 107 -7.37 -13.55 -13.54
N GLU A 108 -7.70 -12.35 -14.03
CA GLU A 108 -9.05 -11.80 -13.92
C GLU A 108 -10.12 -12.68 -14.59
N LEU A 109 -9.79 -13.38 -15.69
CA LEU A 109 -10.76 -14.16 -16.47
C LEU A 109 -11.21 -15.45 -15.76
N THR A 110 -10.29 -16.16 -15.12
CA THR A 110 -10.51 -17.51 -14.56
C THR A 110 -10.59 -17.52 -13.04
N ASP A 111 -10.47 -16.37 -12.38
CA ASP A 111 -10.33 -16.26 -10.92
C ASP A 111 -9.16 -17.12 -10.38
N GLY A 112 -8.20 -17.41 -11.26
CA GLY A 112 -7.03 -18.23 -10.98
C GLY A 112 -5.82 -17.38 -10.61
N SER A 113 -4.75 -18.04 -10.18
CA SER A 113 -3.45 -17.43 -9.94
C SER A 113 -2.33 -18.24 -10.58
N LEU A 114 -1.47 -17.57 -11.34
CA LEU A 114 -0.23 -18.10 -11.88
C LEU A 114 0.91 -17.71 -10.95
N THR A 115 1.70 -18.68 -10.50
CA THR A 115 2.84 -18.45 -9.60
C THR A 115 4.08 -19.10 -10.19
N LEU A 116 5.13 -18.31 -10.40
CA LEU A 116 6.47 -18.78 -10.73
C LEU A 116 7.33 -18.70 -9.48
N VAL A 117 8.01 -19.79 -9.14
CA VAL A 117 8.91 -19.85 -8.00
C VAL A 117 10.27 -20.36 -8.46
N GLN A 118 11.31 -19.61 -8.10
CA GLN A 118 12.70 -20.01 -8.22
C GLN A 118 13.33 -20.02 -6.83
N SER A 119 13.91 -21.15 -6.43
CA SER A 119 14.79 -21.22 -5.26
C SER A 119 16.21 -21.58 -5.68
N LEU A 120 17.17 -20.95 -5.03
CA LEU A 120 18.59 -21.19 -5.15
C LEU A 120 19.11 -21.36 -3.75
N ASP A 121 19.70 -22.50 -3.46
CA ASP A 121 20.22 -22.80 -2.13
C ASP A 121 21.59 -23.42 -2.27
N TRP A 122 22.54 -22.87 -1.53
CA TRP A 122 23.88 -23.37 -1.36
C TRP A 122 24.10 -23.68 0.11
N ARG A 123 24.69 -24.86 0.38
CA ARG A 123 24.99 -25.32 1.73
C ARG A 123 26.33 -26.02 1.73
N GLU A 124 27.15 -25.69 2.70
CA GLU A 124 28.38 -26.42 3.02
C GLU A 124 28.28 -26.94 4.45
N ALA A 125 28.48 -28.23 4.65
CA ALA A 125 28.47 -28.85 5.96
C ALA A 125 29.75 -29.66 6.15
N SER A 126 30.48 -29.40 7.22
CA SER A 126 31.64 -30.20 7.63
C SER A 126 31.38 -30.78 9.01
N SER A 127 31.96 -31.94 9.28
CA SER A 127 31.97 -32.51 10.63
C SER A 127 33.31 -33.13 10.94
N SER A 128 33.79 -32.96 12.18
CA SER A 128 35.08 -33.52 12.62
C SER A 128 35.13 -35.05 12.62
N PHE A 129 33.97 -35.70 12.57
CA PHE A 129 33.84 -37.16 12.52
C PHE A 129 33.79 -37.71 11.08
N ALA A 130 33.32 -36.93 10.10
CA ALA A 130 33.25 -37.38 8.72
C ALA A 130 34.63 -37.25 8.06
N ASP A 131 35.27 -38.38 7.80
CA ASP A 131 36.58 -38.48 7.12
C ASP A 131 36.55 -37.99 5.66
N SER A 132 35.36 -37.67 5.13
CA SER A 132 35.10 -37.24 3.76
C SER A 132 35.26 -35.72 3.52
N GLY A 133 35.67 -34.94 4.53
CA GLY A 133 35.81 -33.49 4.42
C GLY A 133 34.46 -32.74 4.37
N ALA A 134 34.51 -31.46 4.00
CA ALA A 134 33.31 -30.61 3.89
C ALA A 134 32.45 -30.99 2.67
N GLN A 135 31.17 -31.28 2.88
CA GLN A 135 30.21 -31.57 1.84
C GLN A 135 29.53 -30.28 1.38
N ARG A 136 29.64 -29.98 0.08
CA ARG A 136 29.00 -28.84 -0.57
C ARG A 136 27.82 -29.30 -1.41
N THR A 137 26.66 -28.71 -1.20
CA THR A 137 25.44 -29.00 -1.94
C THR A 137 24.91 -27.71 -2.55
N TYR A 138 24.52 -27.81 -3.82
CA TYR A 138 23.81 -26.78 -4.55
C TYR A 138 22.46 -27.35 -4.96
N SER A 139 21.38 -26.63 -4.66
CA SER A 139 20.05 -26.97 -5.15
C SER A 139 19.41 -25.77 -5.83
N ASN A 140 18.88 -26.01 -7.02
CA ASN A 140 18.03 -25.07 -7.73
C ASN A 140 16.68 -25.73 -7.98
N SER A 141 15.61 -25.02 -7.70
CA SER A 141 14.27 -25.44 -8.09
C SER A 141 13.58 -24.31 -8.84
N LEU A 142 13.02 -24.63 -10.00
CA LEU A 142 12.20 -23.72 -10.79
C LEU A 142 10.90 -24.44 -11.13
N PHE A 143 9.77 -23.89 -10.69
CA PHE A 143 8.48 -24.46 -11.03
C PHE A 143 7.43 -23.39 -11.26
N LEU A 144 6.49 -23.72 -12.14
CA LEU A 144 5.31 -22.93 -12.44
C LEU A 144 4.09 -23.63 -11.83
N ARG A 145 3.27 -22.87 -11.13
CA ARG A 145 2.04 -23.35 -10.52
C ARG A 145 0.88 -22.50 -11.02
N TYR A 146 -0.10 -23.15 -11.62
CA TYR A 146 -1.37 -22.54 -11.95
C TYR A 146 -2.46 -23.13 -11.04
N SER A 147 -3.18 -22.26 -10.34
CA SER A 147 -4.25 -22.65 -9.42
C SER A 147 -5.51 -21.93 -9.83
N GLN A 148 -6.56 -22.68 -10.20
CA GLN A 148 -7.87 -22.11 -10.55
C GLN A 148 -9.00 -22.91 -9.88
N PRO A 149 -10.04 -22.25 -9.40
CA PRO A 149 -11.27 -22.93 -9.01
C PRO A 149 -12.10 -23.28 -10.26
N LEU A 150 -12.59 -24.52 -10.37
CA LEU A 150 -13.29 -25.01 -11.58
C LEU A 150 -14.82 -24.91 -11.52
N PHE A 151 -15.40 -24.88 -10.32
CA PHE A 151 -16.86 -24.92 -10.10
C PHE A 151 -17.33 -23.75 -9.22
N THR A 152 -16.66 -22.61 -9.31
CA THR A 152 -17.08 -21.39 -8.61
C THR A 152 -17.26 -20.27 -9.62
N TYR A 153 -18.14 -19.32 -9.29
CA TYR A 153 -18.22 -18.08 -10.03
C TYR A 153 -16.92 -17.28 -9.86
N ASN A 154 -16.67 -16.37 -10.80
CA ASN A 154 -15.47 -15.54 -10.78
C ASN A 154 -15.62 -14.38 -9.78
N ARG A 155 -15.03 -14.54 -8.60
CA ARG A 155 -15.12 -13.58 -7.50
C ARG A 155 -14.38 -12.30 -7.84
N THR A 156 -13.20 -12.42 -8.46
CA THR A 156 -12.38 -11.28 -8.88
C THR A 156 -13.15 -10.32 -9.79
N ARG A 157 -13.81 -10.85 -10.83
CA ARG A 157 -14.58 -10.05 -11.78
C ARG A 157 -15.81 -9.42 -11.13
N LEU A 158 -16.54 -10.15 -10.29
CA LEU A 158 -17.68 -9.59 -9.56
C LEU A 158 -17.25 -8.45 -8.63
N ASN A 159 -16.15 -8.61 -7.90
CA ASN A 159 -15.62 -7.57 -7.02
C ASN A 159 -15.20 -6.32 -7.80
N LEU A 160 -14.51 -6.49 -8.93
CA LEU A 160 -14.18 -5.37 -9.82
C LEU A 160 -15.44 -4.65 -10.31
N LYS A 161 -16.44 -5.41 -10.74
CA LYS A 161 -17.68 -4.82 -11.23
C LYS A 161 -18.42 -4.03 -10.15
N SER A 162 -18.43 -4.53 -8.91
CA SER A 162 -18.99 -3.80 -7.77
C SER A 162 -18.28 -2.46 -7.57
N LEU A 163 -16.94 -2.44 -7.58
CA LEU A 163 -16.16 -1.21 -7.39
C LEU A 163 -16.36 -0.21 -8.53
N GLU A 164 -16.57 -0.68 -9.77
CA GLU A 164 -16.91 0.19 -10.91
C GLU A 164 -18.28 0.85 -10.72
N LEU A 165 -19.28 0.09 -10.27
CA LEU A 165 -20.62 0.62 -9.97
C LEU A 165 -20.59 1.60 -8.79
N ASP A 166 -19.80 1.32 -7.75
CA ASP A 166 -19.60 2.24 -6.62
C ASP A 166 -18.96 3.55 -7.06
N LEU A 167 -18.03 3.51 -8.02
CA LEU A 167 -17.41 4.70 -8.61
C LEU A 167 -18.43 5.50 -9.41
N GLU A 168 -19.23 4.84 -10.23
CA GLU A 168 -20.30 5.47 -11.00
C GLU A 168 -21.31 6.16 -10.06
N ASN A 169 -21.77 5.48 -9.01
CA ASN A 169 -22.65 6.06 -8.01
C ASN A 169 -22.04 7.30 -7.33
N ALA A 170 -20.75 7.25 -6.98
CA ALA A 170 -20.08 8.39 -6.38
C ALA A 170 -19.92 9.58 -7.36
N GLN A 171 -19.74 9.31 -8.66
CA GLN A 171 -19.72 10.34 -9.71
C GLN A 171 -21.09 11.00 -9.86
N LEU A 172 -22.16 10.21 -9.91
CA LEU A 172 -23.54 10.72 -9.99
C LEU A 172 -23.87 11.60 -8.78
N ASN A 173 -23.57 11.13 -7.57
CA ASN A 173 -23.81 11.89 -6.33
C ASN A 173 -23.03 13.21 -6.31
N PHE A 174 -21.77 13.19 -6.75
CA PHE A 174 -20.97 14.42 -6.85
C PHE A 174 -21.54 15.38 -7.88
N ALA A 175 -22.01 14.89 -9.04
CA ALA A 175 -22.63 15.72 -10.06
C ALA A 175 -23.94 16.36 -9.58
N VAL A 176 -24.80 15.59 -8.89
CA VAL A 176 -26.07 16.10 -8.31
C VAL A 176 -25.83 17.19 -7.29
N GLN A 177 -24.82 17.06 -6.44
CA GLN A 177 -24.49 18.09 -5.46
C GLN A 177 -23.79 19.32 -6.06
N LYS A 178 -23.32 19.18 -7.31
CA LYS A 178 -22.68 20.27 -8.04
C LYS A 178 -23.70 21.14 -8.81
N LEU A 179 -24.87 20.59 -9.12
CA LEU A 179 -25.99 21.30 -9.75
C LEU A 179 -26.65 22.26 -8.76
#